data_AF-A0A845E714-F1
#
_entry.id   AF-A0A845E714-F1
#
_cell.length_a   1.000
_cell.length_b   1.000
_cell.length_c   1.000
_cell.angle_alpha   90.00
_cell.angle_beta   90.00
_cell.angle_gamma   90.00
#
_symmetry.space_group_name_H-M   'P 1'
#
loop_
_entity.id
_entity.type
_entity.pdbx_description
1 polymer ?
#
loop_
_entity_poly.entity_id
_entity_poly.type
_entity_poly.pdbx_seq_one_letter_code
_entity_poly.pdbx_strand_id
1 'polypeptide(L)'
;MKTEETFNEDDYPNEEFHTVTPGSTLYSIANLHEGLTLTELFELNPGIDPWNLQPGQEVRVSPAESTHYHTVAPYDTLYGIAGLHEGVTVNDLYELNPGIDARNLQVGSTIRVK
;
A
#
# COMPACT_ATOMS: atom_id res chain seq x y z
N MET A 1 -14.94 32.48 5.81
CA MET A 1 -14.56 31.53 4.76
C MET A 1 -13.54 30.60 5.38
N LYS A 2 -13.95 29.38 5.76
CA LYS A 2 -13.03 28.30 6.12
C LYS A 2 -12.76 27.56 4.81
N THR A 3 -11.50 27.49 4.43
CA THR A 3 -11.03 26.77 3.25
C THR A 3 -11.38 25.29 3.42
N GLU A 4 -12.10 24.76 2.43
CA GLU A 4 -12.30 23.32 2.27
C GLU A 4 -10.94 22.73 1.89
N GLU A 5 -10.34 21.99 2.82
CA GLU A 5 -9.20 21.13 2.51
C GLU A 5 -9.74 20.01 1.61
N THR A 6 -9.32 20.01 0.35
CA THR A 6 -9.56 18.91 -0.58
C THR A 6 -8.76 17.71 -0.09
N PHE A 7 -9.44 16.74 0.52
CA PHE A 7 -8.90 15.40 0.75
C PHE A 7 -8.67 14.76 -0.63
N ASN A 8 -7.41 14.52 -1.00
CA ASN A 8 -7.08 13.72 -2.18
C ASN A 8 -7.18 12.25 -1.78
N GLU A 9 -8.08 11.50 -2.43
CA GLU A 9 -8.28 10.06 -2.20
C GLU A 9 -7.05 9.21 -2.62
N ASP A 10 -6.06 9.81 -3.30
CA ASP A 10 -4.87 9.13 -3.81
C ASP A 10 -3.78 8.83 -2.75
N ASP A 11 -3.96 9.24 -1.49
CA ASP A 11 -2.99 9.01 -0.39
C ASP A 11 -3.24 7.70 0.40
N TYR A 12 -4.17 6.87 -0.10
CA TYR A 12 -4.49 5.58 0.49
C TYR A 12 -3.82 4.43 -0.28
N PRO A 13 -3.39 3.37 0.44
CA PRO A 13 -3.14 2.05 -0.13
C PRO A 13 -4.22 1.66 -1.13
N ASN A 14 -3.93 1.76 -2.43
CA ASN A 14 -4.90 1.35 -3.44
C ASN A 14 -4.86 -0.17 -3.54
N GLU A 15 -5.80 -0.81 -2.84
CA GLU A 15 -6.10 -2.21 -3.03
C GLU A 15 -6.55 -2.42 -4.48
N GLU A 16 -5.87 -3.29 -5.21
CA GLU A 16 -6.23 -3.61 -6.60
C GLU A 16 -7.05 -4.90 -6.63
N PHE A 17 -8.15 -4.86 -7.37
CA PHE A 17 -9.05 -5.98 -7.58
C PHE A 17 -9.22 -6.27 -9.07
N HIS A 18 -9.26 -7.56 -9.39
CA HIS A 18 -9.65 -8.06 -10.70
C HIS A 18 -11.07 -8.61 -10.64
N THR A 19 -11.95 -8.10 -11.49
CA THR A 19 -13.31 -8.64 -11.64
C THR A 19 -13.28 -9.89 -12.52
N VAL A 20 -13.74 -11.02 -11.99
CA VAL A 20 -13.85 -12.30 -12.71
C VAL A 20 -14.77 -12.14 -13.93
N THR A 21 -14.29 -12.60 -15.09
CA THR A 21 -15.06 -12.66 -16.33
C THR A 21 -15.36 -14.12 -16.71
N PRO A 22 -16.33 -14.40 -17.61
CA PRO A 22 -16.60 -15.77 -18.04
C PRO A 22 -15.35 -16.47 -18.59
N GLY A 23 -14.99 -17.61 -17.98
CA GLY A 23 -13.80 -18.38 -18.33
C GLY A 23 -12.53 -18.03 -17.55
N SER A 24 -12.57 -17.03 -16.67
CA SER A 24 -11.49 -16.74 -15.74
C SER A 24 -11.19 -17.94 -14.82
N THR A 25 -9.90 -18.16 -14.57
CA THR A 25 -9.36 -19.05 -13.54
C THR A 25 -8.41 -18.24 -12.67
N LEU A 26 -8.10 -18.68 -11.44
CA LEU A 26 -7.08 -17.99 -10.64
C LEU A 26 -5.72 -17.96 -11.34
N TYR A 27 -5.39 -19.01 -12.11
CA TYR A 27 -4.16 -19.05 -12.90
C TYR A 27 -4.14 -17.99 -14.01
N SER A 28 -5.24 -17.83 -14.75
CA SER A 28 -5.33 -16.80 -15.79
C SER A 28 -5.33 -15.39 -15.19
N ILE A 29 -5.94 -15.20 -14.01
CA ILE A 29 -5.91 -13.91 -13.30
C ILE A 29 -4.48 -13.61 -12.87
N ALA A 30 -3.79 -14.51 -12.17
CA ALA A 30 -2.40 -14.30 -11.75
C ALA A 30 -1.49 -13.89 -12.93
N ASN A 31 -1.60 -14.57 -14.09
CA ASN A 31 -0.80 -14.25 -15.27
C ASN A 31 -1.11 -12.89 -15.93
N LEU A 32 -2.23 -12.25 -15.59
CA LEU A 32 -2.54 -10.90 -16.07
C LEU A 32 -1.86 -9.81 -15.23
N HIS A 33 -1.44 -10.12 -14.01
CA HIS A 33 -0.82 -9.17 -13.08
C HIS A 33 0.68 -9.47 -12.96
N GLU A 34 1.52 -8.51 -13.34
CA GLU A 34 2.97 -8.69 -13.36
C GLU A 34 3.52 -8.98 -11.96
N GLY A 35 4.34 -10.04 -11.86
CA GLY A 35 4.97 -10.44 -10.61
C GLY A 35 4.06 -11.20 -9.63
N LEU A 36 2.77 -11.36 -9.93
CA LEU A 36 1.83 -12.05 -9.05
C LEU A 36 1.80 -13.55 -9.33
N THR A 37 2.17 -14.35 -8.33
CA THR A 37 2.08 -15.80 -8.40
C THR A 37 0.69 -16.32 -8.00
N LEU A 38 0.34 -17.53 -8.45
CA LEU A 38 -0.89 -18.19 -8.02
C LEU A 38 -0.93 -18.39 -6.50
N THR A 39 0.22 -18.66 -5.86
CA THR A 39 0.32 -18.82 -4.41
C THR A 39 0.01 -17.52 -3.68
N GLU A 40 0.62 -16.40 -4.09
CA GLU A 40 0.33 -15.08 -3.51
C GLU A 40 -1.14 -14.71 -3.72
N LEU A 41 -1.71 -15.01 -4.90
CA LEU A 41 -3.13 -14.77 -5.17
C LEU A 41 -4.05 -15.54 -4.21
N PHE A 42 -3.70 -16.78 -3.82
CA PHE A 42 -4.44 -17.52 -2.79
C PHE A 42 -4.29 -16.89 -1.40
N GLU A 43 -3.09 -16.43 -1.06
CA GLU A 43 -2.82 -15.78 0.23
C GLU A 43 -3.59 -14.46 0.37
N LEU A 44 -3.70 -13.69 -0.72
CA LEU A 44 -4.47 -12.45 -0.78
C LEU A 44 -5.99 -12.66 -0.66
N ASN A 45 -6.49 -13.85 -1.00
CA ASN A 45 -7.92 -14.15 -1.06
C ASN A 45 -8.28 -15.36 -0.17
N PRO A 46 -8.14 -15.23 1.16
CA PRO A 46 -8.44 -16.34 2.05
C PRO A 46 -9.90 -16.79 1.91
N GLY A 47 -10.10 -18.09 1.67
CA GLY A 47 -11.43 -18.68 1.50
C GLY A 47 -11.98 -18.65 0.07
N ILE A 48 -11.23 -18.15 -0.91
CA ILE A 48 -11.63 -18.24 -2.31
C ILE A 48 -11.70 -19.70 -2.78
N ASP A 49 -12.76 -20.07 -3.49
CA ASP A 49 -12.89 -21.39 -4.11
C ASP A 49 -12.38 -21.31 -5.57
N PRO A 50 -11.21 -21.92 -5.88
CA PRO A 50 -10.64 -21.86 -7.23
C PRO A 50 -11.48 -22.56 -8.29
N TRP A 51 -12.39 -23.45 -7.89
CA TRP A 51 -13.23 -24.23 -8.80
C TRP A 51 -14.61 -23.62 -9.02
N ASN A 52 -14.93 -22.54 -8.31
CA ASN A 52 -16.26 -21.92 -8.31
C ASN A 52 -16.23 -20.39 -8.40
N LEU A 53 -15.31 -19.85 -9.20
CA LEU A 53 -15.28 -18.40 -9.47
C LEU A 53 -16.53 -17.96 -10.23
N GLN A 54 -17.22 -16.94 -9.70
CA GLN A 54 -18.43 -16.41 -10.32
C GLN A 54 -18.11 -15.15 -11.15
N PRO A 55 -18.64 -15.00 -12.38
CA PRO A 55 -18.53 -13.74 -13.11
C PRO A 55 -19.04 -12.56 -12.26
N GLY A 56 -18.27 -11.47 -12.18
CA GLY A 56 -18.54 -10.33 -11.32
C GLY A 56 -17.97 -10.42 -9.91
N GLN A 57 -17.43 -11.57 -9.50
CA GLN A 57 -16.68 -11.68 -8.24
C GLN A 57 -15.39 -10.85 -8.33
N GLU A 58 -15.01 -10.20 -7.24
CA GLU A 58 -13.73 -9.50 -7.13
C GLU A 58 -12.67 -10.42 -6.52
N VAL A 59 -11.51 -10.47 -7.16
CA VAL A 59 -10.31 -11.17 -6.68
C VAL A 59 -9.28 -10.11 -6.39
N ARG A 60 -8.79 -10.07 -5.15
CA ARG A 60 -7.70 -9.18 -4.76
C ARG A 60 -6.41 -9.60 -5.47
N VAL A 61 -5.76 -8.67 -6.15
CA VAL A 61 -4.57 -8.94 -6.98
C VAL A 61 -3.33 -8.18 -6.53
N SER A 62 -3.47 -7.27 -5.58
CA SER A 62 -2.34 -6.68 -4.86
C SER A 62 -2.48 -6.85 -3.35
N PRO A 63 -1.36 -6.93 -2.61
CA PRO A 63 -1.37 -6.78 -1.17
C PRO A 63 -2.10 -5.51 -0.74
N ALA A 64 -2.63 -5.50 0.47
CA ALA A 64 -2.91 -4.21 1.11
C ALA A 64 -1.55 -3.58 1.31
N GLU A 65 -1.29 -2.42 0.71
CA GLU A 65 -0.19 -1.60 1.19
C GLU A 65 -0.52 -1.28 2.65
N SER A 66 0.05 -2.03 3.58
CA SER A 66 -0.18 -1.74 5.00
C SER A 66 0.54 -0.44 5.29
N THR A 67 -0.19 0.54 5.81
CA THR A 67 0.40 1.79 6.26
C THR A 67 1.44 1.48 7.33
N HIS A 68 2.68 1.90 7.10
CA HIS A 68 3.78 1.66 8.02
C HIS A 68 4.21 2.97 8.67
N TYR A 69 4.60 2.89 9.94
CA TYR A 69 5.09 4.02 10.69
C TYR A 69 6.46 3.73 11.28
N HIS A 70 7.33 4.73 11.23
CA HIS A 70 8.58 4.78 11.97
C HIS A 70 8.41 5.61 13.23
N THR A 71 8.80 5.09 14.39
CA THR A 71 8.87 5.90 15.62
C THR A 71 10.23 6.58 15.69
N VAL A 72 10.25 7.91 15.70
CA VAL A 72 11.47 8.72 15.72
C VAL A 72 12.30 8.41 16.96
N ALA A 73 13.52 7.92 16.74
CA ALA A 73 14.53 7.70 17.75
C ALA A 73 15.48 8.90 17.87
N PRO A 74 16.28 9.00 18.96
CA PRO A 74 17.33 10.01 19.06
C PRO A 74 18.27 9.98 17.85
N TYR A 75 18.54 11.17 17.30
CA TYR A 75 19.42 11.40 16.14
C TYR A 75 18.88 10.94 14.78
N ASP A 76 17.62 10.51 14.70
CA ASP A 76 16.98 10.25 13.41
C ASP A 76 16.93 11.52 12.54
N THR A 77 17.05 11.29 11.23
CA THR A 77 16.81 12.29 10.18
C THR A 77 15.92 11.65 9.14
N LEU A 78 15.18 12.43 8.35
CA LEU A 78 14.38 11.86 7.26
C LEU A 78 15.22 11.04 6.28
N TYR A 79 16.47 11.46 6.03
CA TYR A 79 17.40 10.70 5.20
C TYR A 79 17.74 9.32 5.81
N GLY A 80 18.04 9.30 7.12
CA GLY A 80 18.31 8.05 7.84
C GLY A 80 17.08 7.14 7.87
N ILE A 81 15.90 7.68 8.17
CA ILE A 81 14.64 6.94 8.20
C ILE A 81 14.32 6.36 6.83
N ALA A 82 14.38 7.15 5.75
CA ALA A 82 14.16 6.64 4.40
C ALA A 82 15.07 5.45 4.07
N GLY A 83 16.37 5.55 4.44
CA GLY A 83 17.32 4.45 4.24
C GLY A 83 17.07 3.18 5.07
N LEU A 84 16.22 3.23 6.09
CA LEU A 84 15.83 2.06 6.89
C LEU A 84 14.64 1.30 6.28
N HIS A 85 13.84 1.94 5.42
CA HIS A 85 12.61 1.38 4.87
C HIS A 85 12.78 1.12 3.37
N GLU A 86 12.69 -0.16 2.98
CA GLU A 86 12.90 -0.56 1.59
C GLU A 86 11.91 0.13 0.64
N GLY A 87 12.46 0.75 -0.41
CA GLY A 87 11.71 1.46 -1.44
C GLY A 87 11.27 2.87 -1.05
N VAL A 88 11.60 3.35 0.16
CA VAL A 88 11.17 4.67 0.64
C VAL A 88 12.24 5.72 0.37
N THR A 89 11.85 6.82 -0.26
CA THR A 89 12.69 8.00 -0.49
C THR A 89 12.36 9.11 0.51
N VAL A 90 13.29 10.08 0.65
CA VAL A 90 13.01 11.28 1.47
C VAL A 90 11.84 12.08 0.90
N ASN A 91 11.63 12.06 -0.43
CA ASN A 91 10.51 12.74 -1.05
C ASN A 91 9.17 12.09 -0.64
N ASP A 92 9.12 10.76 -0.64
CA ASP A 92 7.95 9.99 -0.20
C ASP A 92 7.59 10.35 1.26
N LEU A 93 8.60 10.51 2.12
CA LEU A 93 8.36 10.93 3.51
C LEU A 93 7.74 12.33 3.62
N TYR A 94 8.09 13.27 2.73
CA TYR A 94 7.45 14.58 2.70
C TYR A 94 6.02 14.51 2.16
N GLU A 95 5.78 13.68 1.16
CA GLU A 95 4.47 13.47 0.54
C GLU A 95 3.50 12.81 1.53
N LEU A 96 3.93 11.74 2.20
CA LEU A 96 3.15 10.99 3.18
C LEU A 96 2.94 11.73 4.51
N ASN A 97 3.73 12.77 4.79
CA ASN A 97 3.64 13.54 6.03
C ASN A 97 3.60 15.05 5.74
N PRO A 98 2.50 15.58 5.20
CA PRO A 98 2.38 16.99 4.86
C PRO A 98 2.68 17.90 6.06
N GLY A 99 3.59 18.84 5.88
CA GLY A 99 3.98 19.79 6.93
C GLY A 99 5.02 19.28 7.92
N ILE A 100 5.61 18.09 7.71
CA ILE A 100 6.71 17.60 8.53
C ILE A 100 7.92 18.55 8.49
N ASP A 101 8.43 18.92 9.67
CA ASP A 101 9.66 19.73 9.79
C ASP A 101 10.86 18.81 10.02
N ALA A 102 11.62 18.56 8.94
CA ALA A 102 12.82 17.73 8.96
C ALA A 102 13.92 18.22 9.92
N ARG A 103 13.89 19.50 10.33
CA ARG A 103 14.85 20.07 11.29
C ARG A 103 14.40 19.92 12.73
N ASN A 104 13.17 19.48 12.97
CA ASN A 104 12.55 19.43 14.29
C ASN A 104 11.77 18.13 14.54
N LEU A 105 12.33 16.99 14.14
CA LEU A 105 11.74 15.67 14.43
C LEU A 105 11.70 15.42 15.95
N GLN A 106 10.51 15.19 16.49
CA GLN A 106 10.33 14.94 17.92
C GLN A 106 10.55 13.46 18.23
N VAL A 107 11.49 13.14 19.12
CA VAL A 107 11.72 11.77 19.59
C VAL A 107 10.41 11.20 20.18
N GLY A 108 10.04 9.99 19.75
CA GLY A 108 8.80 9.31 20.14
C GLY A 108 7.59 9.64 19.26
N SER A 109 7.69 10.61 18.34
CA SER A 109 6.66 10.84 17.32
C SER A 109 6.71 9.77 16.22
N THR A 110 5.60 9.59 15.51
CA THR A 110 5.50 8.65 14.39
C THR A 110 5.52 9.38 13.05
N ILE A 111 6.27 8.83 12.09
CA ILE A 111 6.32 9.29 10.70
C ILE A 111 5.78 8.16 9.83
N ARG A 112 4.84 8.47 8.94
CA ARG A 112 4.35 7.51 7.94
C ARG A 112 5.45 7.26 6.92
N VAL A 113 5.73 6.00 6.63
CA VAL A 113 6.79 5.59 5.68
C VAL A 113 6.26 4.78 4.50
N LYS A 114 5.03 4.26 4.60
CA LYS A 114 4.21 3.65 3.53
C LYS A 114 2.74 3.93 3.88
#